data_AF-A0A5J4XCR2-F1
#
_entry.id   AF-A0A5J4XCR2-F1
#
_cell.length_a   1.000
_cell.length_b   1.000
_cell.length_c   1.000
_cell.angle_alpha   90.00
_cell.angle_beta   90.00
_cell.angle_gamma   90.00
#
_symmetry.space_group_name_H-M   'P 1'
#
loop_
_entity.id
_entity.type
_entity.pdbx_description
1 polymer ?
#
loop_
_entity_poly.entity_id
_entity_poly.type
_entity_poly.pdbx_seq_one_letter_code
_entity_poly.pdbx_strand_id
1 'polypeptide(L)'
;MLMIDSKDKDIRKSVIYIISHIIGADFKLLKEGQQHPLRQQLTNDGTIAKMIQLYKDKENKNIDFKISEIIAHILKASELNADSNVEIIQLFKEKTRFDELALIAENPANHEAILSNYFVKKLFQYEIISLQSLNLTIPLLKFGSYNTKKLVILAIKQKVEILKSDQYLDKQAHESNYLTKEKKQIHIKAKIAFALIRWVEGMIEEEGDYEEIDAKQL
;
A
#
# COMPACT_ATOMS: atom_id res chain seq x y z
N MET A 1 -27.68 17.38 1.90
CA MET A 1 -27.56 16.22 2.81
C MET A 1 -27.20 15.03 1.97
N LEU A 2 -26.01 14.44 2.15
CA LEU A 2 -25.59 13.31 1.34
C LEU A 2 -26.29 12.04 1.87
N MET A 3 -26.61 11.07 1.01
CA MET A 3 -27.22 9.81 1.48
C MET A 3 -26.30 9.02 2.43
N ILE A 4 -24.99 9.27 2.37
CA ILE A 4 -24.00 8.73 3.31
C ILE A 4 -24.18 9.29 4.74
N ASP A 5 -24.90 10.40 4.91
CA ASP A 5 -25.26 10.99 6.21
C ASP A 5 -26.56 10.41 6.79
N SER A 6 -27.20 9.45 6.11
CA SER A 6 -28.43 8.85 6.60
C SER A 6 -28.23 8.25 7.99
N LYS A 7 -29.19 8.46 8.91
CA LYS A 7 -29.19 7.77 10.21
C LYS A 7 -29.46 6.28 10.08
N ASP A 8 -30.10 5.89 8.99
CA ASP A 8 -30.36 4.50 8.64
C ASP A 8 -29.07 3.82 8.15
N LYS A 9 -28.64 2.79 8.88
CA LYS A 9 -27.41 2.04 8.61
C LYS A 9 -27.47 1.27 7.29
N ASP A 10 -28.65 0.77 6.90
CA ASP A 10 -28.83 0.00 5.67
C ASP A 10 -28.81 0.92 4.44
N ILE A 11 -29.35 2.14 4.57
CA ILE A 11 -29.18 3.19 3.56
C ILE A 11 -27.69 3.54 3.41
N ARG A 12 -26.98 3.84 4.51
CA ARG A 12 -25.54 4.14 4.46
C ARG A 12 -24.74 3.03 3.80
N LYS A 13 -25.00 1.78 4.19
CA LYS A 13 -24.34 0.60 3.64
C LYS A 13 -24.58 0.51 2.13
N SER A 14 -25.83 0.64 1.68
CA SER A 14 -26.20 0.59 0.26
C SER A 14 -25.47 1.66 -0.56
N VAL A 15 -25.39 2.89 -0.03
CA VAL A 15 -24.65 3.99 -0.65
C VAL A 15 -23.16 3.67 -0.78
N ILE A 16 -22.53 3.14 0.27
CA ILE A 16 -21.10 2.75 0.24
C ILE A 16 -20.86 1.66 -0.82
N TYR A 17 -21.76 0.69 -0.95
CA TYR A 17 -21.66 -0.31 -2.01
C TYR A 17 -21.77 0.33 -3.39
N ILE A 18 -22.74 1.21 -3.63
CA ILE A 18 -22.89 1.89 -4.92
C ILE A 18 -21.62 2.68 -5.27
N ILE A 19 -21.11 3.46 -4.33
CA ILE A 19 -19.87 4.24 -4.54
C ILE A 19 -18.70 3.29 -4.84
N SER A 20 -18.55 2.19 -4.11
CA SER A 20 -17.51 1.20 -4.39
C SER A 20 -17.58 0.65 -5.81
N HIS A 21 -18.77 0.40 -6.35
CA HIS A 21 -18.90 -0.14 -7.71
C HIS A 21 -18.49 0.90 -8.75
N ILE A 22 -18.90 2.17 -8.56
CA ILE A 22 -18.53 3.28 -9.46
C ILE A 22 -17.01 3.49 -9.44
N ILE A 23 -16.45 3.73 -8.26
CA ILE A 23 -15.01 3.96 -8.07
C ILE A 23 -14.19 2.75 -8.53
N GLY A 24 -14.64 1.53 -8.22
CA GLY A 24 -13.95 0.30 -8.62
C GLY A 24 -13.98 0.04 -10.13
N ALA A 25 -15.00 0.50 -10.85
CA ALA A 25 -15.04 0.38 -12.30
C ALA A 25 -14.02 1.31 -12.97
N ASP A 26 -13.99 2.58 -12.56
CA ASP A 26 -13.06 3.57 -13.08
C ASP A 26 -11.61 3.25 -12.70
N PHE A 27 -11.40 2.77 -11.47
CA PHE A 27 -10.07 2.39 -10.97
C PHE A 27 -9.36 1.36 -11.87
N LYS A 28 -10.10 0.39 -12.43
CA LYS A 28 -9.53 -0.65 -13.32
C LYS A 28 -8.90 -0.08 -14.60
N LEU A 29 -9.28 1.15 -14.98
CA LEU A 29 -8.77 1.84 -16.16
C LEU A 29 -7.58 2.76 -15.83
N LEU A 30 -7.30 2.99 -14.54
CA LEU A 30 -6.23 3.88 -14.11
C LEU A 30 -4.86 3.24 -14.31
N LYS A 31 -3.94 4.03 -14.86
CA LYS A 31 -2.53 3.66 -14.93
C LYS A 31 -1.83 3.95 -13.61
N GLU A 32 -0.62 3.40 -13.47
CA GLU A 32 0.30 3.81 -12.41
C GLU A 32 0.59 5.32 -12.50
N GLY A 33 0.67 6.00 -11.35
CA GLY A 33 0.81 7.45 -11.22
C GLY A 33 -0.45 8.26 -11.52
N GLN A 34 -1.50 7.64 -12.06
CA GLN A 34 -2.72 8.35 -12.44
C GLN A 34 -3.68 8.50 -11.25
N GLN A 35 -4.10 9.74 -10.98
CA GLN A 35 -5.10 10.05 -9.96
C GLN A 35 -6.52 9.74 -10.45
N HIS A 36 -7.42 9.46 -9.50
CA HIS A 36 -8.82 9.18 -9.82
C HIS A 36 -9.55 10.45 -10.32
N PRO A 37 -10.31 10.41 -11.44
CA PRO A 37 -11.00 11.58 -11.98
C PRO A 37 -11.98 12.24 -11.01
N LEU A 38 -12.69 11.42 -10.22
CA LEU A 38 -13.64 11.90 -9.19
C LEU A 38 -12.98 12.44 -7.91
N ARG A 39 -11.65 12.42 -7.78
CA ARG A 39 -10.96 12.84 -6.55
C ARG A 39 -11.35 14.24 -6.13
N GLN A 40 -11.21 15.21 -7.02
CA GLN A 40 -11.45 16.61 -6.68
C GLN A 40 -12.92 16.85 -6.30
N GLN A 41 -13.85 16.25 -7.05
CA GLN A 41 -15.27 16.34 -6.74
C GLN A 41 -15.60 15.78 -5.35
N LEU A 42 -15.16 14.55 -5.04
CA LEU A 42 -15.46 13.87 -3.78
C LEU A 42 -14.70 14.45 -2.57
N THR A 43 -13.60 15.16 -2.82
CA THR A 43 -12.92 15.96 -1.80
C THR A 43 -13.74 17.21 -1.50
N ASN A 44 -14.14 17.94 -2.54
CA ASN A 44 -14.81 19.23 -2.42
C ASN A 44 -16.22 19.12 -1.83
N ASP A 45 -16.95 18.04 -2.12
CA ASP A 45 -18.29 17.81 -1.59
C ASP A 45 -18.30 17.19 -0.18
N GLY A 46 -17.13 16.91 0.39
CA GLY A 46 -16.97 16.35 1.74
C GLY A 46 -17.18 14.83 1.83
N THR A 47 -17.41 14.13 0.72
CA THR A 47 -17.63 12.67 0.72
C THR A 47 -16.43 11.92 1.29
N ILE A 48 -15.19 12.29 0.93
CA ILE A 48 -13.98 11.64 1.45
C ILE A 48 -13.87 11.84 2.98
N ALA A 49 -14.07 13.08 3.46
CA ALA A 49 -14.02 13.37 4.90
C ALA A 49 -15.06 12.54 5.66
N LYS A 50 -16.26 12.38 5.08
CA LYS A 50 -17.31 11.56 5.68
C LYS A 50 -16.96 10.08 5.71
N MET A 51 -16.35 9.55 4.65
CA MET A 51 -15.86 8.17 4.63
C MET A 51 -14.77 7.93 5.66
N ILE A 52 -13.82 8.85 5.81
CA ILE A 52 -12.77 8.77 6.85
C ILE A 52 -13.41 8.70 8.24
N GLN A 53 -14.42 9.54 8.53
CA GLN A 53 -15.16 9.50 9.79
C GLN A 53 -15.80 8.12 10.02
N LEU A 54 -16.55 7.62 9.03
CA LEU A 54 -17.20 6.31 9.12
C LEU A 54 -16.19 5.16 9.33
N TYR A 55 -15.01 5.27 8.74
CA TYR A 55 -13.94 4.29 8.91
C TYR A 55 -13.33 4.29 10.33
N LYS A 56 -13.30 5.46 10.99
CA LYS A 56 -12.85 5.63 12.38
C LYS A 56 -13.87 5.08 13.37
N ASP A 57 -15.16 5.27 13.11
CA ASP A 57 -16.25 4.92 14.02
C ASP A 57 -16.43 3.39 14.19
N LYS A 58 -15.80 2.57 13.33
CA LYS A 58 -15.71 1.09 13.43
C LYS A 58 -17.07 0.39 13.62
N GLU A 59 -18.17 0.99 13.17
CA GLU A 59 -19.52 0.46 13.37
C GLU A 59 -19.75 -0.91 12.69
N ASN A 60 -18.94 -1.28 11.68
CA ASN A 60 -19.06 -2.54 10.96
C ASN A 60 -17.78 -2.93 10.17
N LYS A 61 -17.10 -4.01 10.60
CA LYS A 61 -15.88 -4.53 9.97
C LYS A 61 -15.98 -4.79 8.45
N ASN A 62 -17.14 -5.21 7.94
CA ASN A 62 -17.30 -5.45 6.50
C ASN A 62 -17.40 -4.15 5.69
N ILE A 63 -18.00 -3.12 6.29
CA ILE A 63 -18.09 -1.79 5.68
C ILE A 63 -16.74 -1.08 5.78
N ASP A 64 -16.00 -1.29 6.87
CA ASP A 64 -14.65 -0.75 7.05
C ASP A 64 -13.72 -1.12 5.87
N PHE A 65 -13.65 -2.41 5.51
CA PHE A 65 -12.83 -2.84 4.38
C PHE A 65 -13.23 -2.13 3.09
N LYS A 66 -14.53 -1.93 2.88
CA LYS A 66 -15.01 -1.28 1.66
C LYS A 66 -14.73 0.21 1.63
N ILE A 67 -14.84 0.87 2.77
CA ILE A 67 -14.45 2.26 2.91
C ILE A 67 -12.95 2.44 2.66
N SER A 68 -12.09 1.56 3.20
CA SER A 68 -10.63 1.67 2.96
C SER A 68 -10.30 1.54 1.49
N GLU A 69 -10.92 0.57 0.81
CA GLU A 69 -10.78 0.34 -0.63
C GLU A 69 -11.17 1.60 -1.43
N ILE A 70 -12.34 2.19 -1.14
CA ILE A 70 -12.81 3.41 -1.81
C ILE A 70 -11.84 4.57 -1.58
N ILE A 71 -11.45 4.82 -0.33
CA ILE A 71 -10.56 5.95 0.00
C ILE A 71 -9.22 5.78 -0.71
N ALA A 72 -8.63 4.58 -0.70
CA ALA A 72 -7.35 4.32 -1.35
C ALA A 72 -7.42 4.45 -2.88
N HIS A 73 -8.50 4.00 -3.52
CA HIS A 73 -8.72 4.19 -4.95
C HIS A 73 -8.84 5.68 -5.32
N ILE A 74 -9.56 6.46 -4.52
CA ILE A 74 -9.73 7.91 -4.76
C ILE A 74 -8.41 8.67 -4.54
N LEU A 75 -7.66 8.31 -3.49
CA LEU A 75 -6.42 8.99 -3.08
C LEU A 75 -5.16 8.43 -3.75
N LYS A 76 -5.28 7.44 -4.63
CA LYS A 76 -4.16 6.89 -5.41
C LYS A 76 -3.32 8.00 -6.06
N ALA A 77 -2.00 7.87 -5.97
CA ALA A 77 -1.01 8.80 -6.51
C ALA A 77 -1.21 10.29 -6.10
N SER A 78 -1.97 10.54 -5.04
CA SER A 78 -2.28 11.89 -4.57
C SER A 78 -1.42 12.24 -3.38
N GLU A 79 -0.93 13.48 -3.35
CA GLU A 79 -0.26 14.03 -2.17
C GLU A 79 -1.27 14.19 -1.03
N LEU A 80 -0.90 13.69 0.14
CA LEU A 80 -1.71 13.69 1.35
C LEU A 80 -1.25 14.80 2.30
N ASN A 81 -1.45 16.06 1.90
CA ASN A 81 -0.96 17.25 2.61
C ASN A 81 -1.97 17.93 3.56
N ALA A 82 -3.23 17.49 3.57
CA ALA A 82 -4.19 17.88 4.60
C ALA A 82 -4.04 16.96 5.83
N ASP A 83 -4.17 17.49 7.05
CA ASP A 83 -4.08 16.71 8.30
C ASP A 83 -4.97 15.45 8.29
N SER A 84 -6.16 15.54 7.69
CA SER A 84 -7.09 14.41 7.51
C SER A 84 -6.52 13.26 6.67
N ASN A 85 -5.57 13.55 5.77
CA ASN A 85 -4.94 12.58 4.89
C ASN A 85 -3.68 11.97 5.50
N VAL A 86 -3.10 12.53 6.55
CA VAL A 86 -2.05 11.85 7.33
C VAL A 86 -2.68 10.80 8.25
N GLU A 87 -3.83 11.12 8.83
CA GLU A 87 -4.58 10.18 9.67
C GLU A 87 -4.98 8.90 8.92
N ILE A 88 -5.30 8.96 7.62
CA ILE A 88 -5.65 7.76 6.87
C ILE A 88 -4.46 6.80 6.70
N ILE A 89 -3.24 7.33 6.52
CA ILE A 89 -2.02 6.52 6.48
C ILE A 89 -1.88 5.76 7.79
N GLN A 90 -2.08 6.43 8.93
CA GLN A 90 -2.00 5.79 10.23
C GLN A 90 -3.07 4.70 10.41
N LEU A 91 -4.31 4.96 10.01
CA LEU A 91 -5.38 3.96 10.07
C LEU A 91 -5.09 2.73 9.19
N PHE A 92 -4.51 2.94 8.00
CA PHE A 92 -4.10 1.85 7.13
C PHE A 92 -2.93 1.04 7.71
N LYS A 93 -1.95 1.70 8.35
CA LYS A 93 -0.84 1.04 9.06
C LYS A 93 -1.32 0.18 10.22
N GLU A 94 -2.29 0.66 11.01
CA GLU A 94 -2.86 -0.08 12.15
C GLU A 94 -3.66 -1.31 11.72
N LYS A 95 -4.40 -1.20 10.61
CA LYS A 95 -5.21 -2.29 10.04
C LYS A 95 -4.44 -3.13 9.01
N THR A 96 -3.13 -2.93 8.88
CA THR A 96 -2.24 -3.72 7.99
C THR A 96 -2.71 -3.70 6.53
N ARG A 97 -3.22 -2.54 6.08
CA ARG A 97 -3.79 -2.29 4.74
C ARG A 97 -2.69 -1.95 3.73
N PHE A 98 -1.82 -2.92 3.50
CA PHE A 98 -0.64 -2.77 2.64
C PHE A 98 -1.00 -2.45 1.18
N ASP A 99 -2.06 -3.06 0.65
CA ASP A 99 -2.48 -2.80 -0.73
C ASP A 99 -3.00 -1.37 -0.89
N GLU A 100 -3.79 -0.87 0.08
CA GLU A 100 -4.23 0.52 0.09
C GLU A 100 -3.05 1.50 0.25
N LEU A 101 -2.09 1.19 1.12
CA LEU A 101 -0.86 1.98 1.25
C LEU A 101 -0.06 1.98 -0.06
N ALA A 102 -0.04 0.89 -0.81
CA ALA A 102 0.68 0.80 -2.08
C ALA A 102 0.15 1.81 -3.12
N LEU A 103 -1.17 2.00 -3.18
CA LEU A 103 -1.80 2.97 -4.10
C LEU A 103 -1.44 4.41 -3.74
N ILE A 104 -1.39 4.72 -2.45
CA ILE A 104 -1.00 6.03 -1.94
C ILE A 104 0.51 6.26 -2.10
N ALA A 105 1.32 5.22 -1.98
CA ALA A 105 2.76 5.25 -2.18
C ALA A 105 3.16 5.51 -3.64
N GLU A 106 2.24 5.56 -4.59
CA GLU A 106 2.58 6.03 -5.94
C GLU A 106 2.90 7.54 -5.98
N ASN A 107 2.60 8.28 -4.91
CA ASN A 107 3.09 9.63 -4.73
C ASN A 107 4.26 9.67 -3.72
N PRO A 108 5.45 10.16 -4.10
CA PRO A 108 6.62 10.17 -3.23
C PRO A 108 6.49 11.05 -1.98
N ALA A 109 5.65 12.10 -2.02
CA ALA A 109 5.43 12.96 -0.86
C ALA A 109 4.84 12.20 0.34
N ASN A 110 4.21 11.04 0.10
CA ASN A 110 3.60 10.24 1.16
C ASN A 110 4.58 9.26 1.83
N HIS A 111 5.77 9.05 1.26
CA HIS A 111 6.64 7.94 1.67
C HIS A 111 7.17 8.06 3.09
N GLU A 112 7.53 9.27 3.52
CA GLU A 112 7.98 9.52 4.89
C GLU A 112 6.89 9.16 5.90
N ALA A 113 5.66 9.65 5.68
CA ALA A 113 4.52 9.35 6.53
C ALA A 113 4.21 7.84 6.57
N ILE A 114 4.29 7.15 5.42
CA ILE A 114 4.10 5.69 5.34
C ILE A 114 5.17 4.97 6.17
N LEU A 115 6.45 5.29 5.98
CA LEU A 115 7.58 4.58 6.60
C LEU A 115 7.89 4.99 8.04
N SER A 116 7.29 6.09 8.53
CA SER A 116 7.41 6.56 9.91
C SER A 116 7.13 5.49 10.96
N ASN A 117 7.56 5.73 12.21
CA ASN A 117 7.29 4.84 13.35
C ASN A 117 7.76 3.38 13.11
N TYR A 118 8.91 3.23 12.45
CA TYR A 118 9.53 1.94 12.12
C TYR A 118 8.63 1.01 11.28
N PHE A 119 7.66 1.56 10.54
CA PHE A 119 6.71 0.74 9.78
C PHE A 119 7.39 -0.13 8.72
N VAL A 120 8.55 0.29 8.21
CA VAL A 120 9.38 -0.52 7.31
C VAL A 120 9.66 -1.92 7.87
N LYS A 121 9.80 -2.07 9.19
CA LYS A 121 10.04 -3.37 9.86
C LYS A 121 8.84 -4.31 9.83
N LYS A 122 7.64 -3.81 9.49
CA LYS A 122 6.43 -4.64 9.33
C LYS A 122 6.33 -5.26 7.93
N LEU A 123 7.08 -4.76 6.96
CA LEU A 123 7.16 -5.37 5.63
C LEU A 123 7.73 -6.78 5.78
N PHE A 124 7.07 -7.77 5.19
CA PHE A 124 7.48 -9.18 5.23
C PHE A 124 7.61 -9.77 6.65
N GLN A 125 6.95 -9.16 7.65
CA GLN A 125 6.95 -9.69 9.02
C GLN A 125 6.28 -11.08 9.09
N TYR A 126 5.25 -11.30 8.27
CA TYR A 126 4.55 -12.58 8.18
C TYR A 126 4.54 -13.07 6.73
N GLU A 127 4.76 -14.38 6.53
CA GLU A 127 4.81 -14.97 5.20
C GLU A 127 3.47 -14.84 4.45
N ILE A 128 2.36 -14.91 5.18
CA ILE A 128 1.00 -14.77 4.63
C ILE A 128 0.70 -13.39 4.01
N ILE A 129 1.48 -12.35 4.31
CA ILE A 129 1.31 -11.00 3.76
C ILE A 129 2.40 -10.64 2.74
N SER A 130 3.12 -11.64 2.20
CA SER A 130 4.25 -11.40 1.29
C SER A 130 3.81 -10.68 0.02
N LEU A 131 2.64 -11.02 -0.54
CA LEU A 131 2.12 -10.37 -1.74
C LEU A 131 1.85 -8.88 -1.50
N GLN A 132 1.18 -8.55 -0.40
CA GLN A 132 0.82 -7.18 -0.07
C GLN A 132 2.06 -6.38 0.34
N SER A 133 3.01 -7.01 1.03
CA SER A 133 4.32 -6.40 1.32
C SER A 133 5.07 -6.05 0.03
N LEU A 134 5.05 -6.93 -0.98
CA LEU A 134 5.60 -6.64 -2.30
C LEU A 134 4.85 -5.52 -3.00
N ASN A 135 3.51 -5.48 -2.90
CA ASN A 135 2.68 -4.43 -3.48
C ASN A 135 3.08 -3.05 -2.96
N LEU A 136 3.35 -2.90 -1.66
CA LEU A 136 3.83 -1.65 -1.08
C LEU A 136 5.31 -1.38 -1.38
N THR A 137 6.15 -2.42 -1.38
CA THR A 137 7.60 -2.27 -1.61
C THR A 137 7.90 -1.68 -2.99
N ILE A 138 7.21 -2.15 -4.04
CA ILE A 138 7.47 -1.73 -5.42
C ILE A 138 7.33 -0.21 -5.62
N PRO A 139 6.22 0.46 -5.28
CA PRO A 139 6.10 1.92 -5.44
C PRO A 139 7.07 2.70 -4.56
N LEU A 140 7.40 2.21 -3.36
CA LEU A 140 8.43 2.83 -2.51
C LEU A 140 9.82 2.79 -3.17
N LEU A 141 10.19 1.67 -3.80
CA LEU A 141 11.45 1.56 -4.54
C LEU A 141 11.42 2.33 -5.86
N LYS A 142 10.28 2.38 -6.55
CA LYS A 142 10.16 3.00 -7.87
C LYS A 142 10.14 4.52 -7.78
N PHE A 143 9.35 5.07 -6.87
CA PHE A 143 9.11 6.51 -6.76
C PHE A 143 9.87 7.17 -5.62
N GLY A 144 10.43 6.39 -4.69
CA GLY A 144 11.03 6.94 -3.48
C GLY A 144 12.25 7.81 -3.73
N SER A 145 12.46 8.73 -2.79
CA SER A 145 13.74 9.45 -2.67
C SER A 145 14.89 8.46 -2.46
N TYR A 146 16.13 8.91 -2.68
CA TYR A 146 17.32 8.10 -2.41
C TYR A 146 17.30 7.49 -0.99
N ASN A 147 17.04 8.33 0.03
CA ASN A 147 16.94 7.90 1.42
C ASN A 147 15.83 6.87 1.66
N THR A 148 14.65 7.09 1.06
CA THR A 148 13.53 6.14 1.13
C THR A 148 13.94 4.78 0.55
N LYS A 149 14.55 4.78 -0.64
CA LYS A 149 14.98 3.56 -1.32
C LYS A 149 16.05 2.82 -0.51
N LYS A 150 17.08 3.52 -0.05
CA LYS A 150 18.15 2.99 0.81
C LYS A 150 17.56 2.33 2.07
N LEU A 151 16.66 3.03 2.78
CA LEU A 151 15.98 2.52 3.96
C LEU A 151 15.17 1.24 3.68
N VAL A 152 14.39 1.22 2.59
CA VAL A 152 13.55 0.07 2.23
C VAL A 152 14.43 -1.14 1.90
N ILE A 153 15.47 -0.97 1.08
CA ILE A 153 16.37 -2.06 0.67
C ILE A 153 17.04 -2.71 1.87
N LEU A 154 17.59 -1.91 2.77
CA LEU A 154 18.23 -2.39 4.00
C LEU A 154 17.30 -3.30 4.82
N ALA A 155 16.01 -3.01 4.83
CA ALA A 155 15.05 -3.78 5.61
C ALA A 155 14.56 -5.06 4.91
N ILE A 156 14.49 -5.09 3.57
CA ILE A 156 13.70 -6.11 2.84
C ILE A 156 14.49 -6.95 1.84
N LYS A 157 15.74 -6.59 1.52
CA LYS A 157 16.54 -7.24 0.46
C LYS A 157 16.56 -8.77 0.59
N GLN A 158 16.99 -9.28 1.74
CA GLN A 158 17.11 -10.72 1.98
C GLN A 158 15.77 -11.44 1.80
N LYS A 159 14.67 -10.83 2.27
CA LYS A 159 13.32 -11.40 2.14
C LYS A 159 12.87 -11.48 0.68
N VAL A 160 13.09 -10.42 -0.09
CA VAL A 160 12.74 -10.41 -1.52
C VAL A 160 13.58 -11.40 -2.32
N GLU A 161 14.86 -11.55 -1.98
CA GLU A 161 15.75 -12.51 -2.63
C GLU A 161 15.30 -13.96 -2.42
N ILE A 162 14.86 -14.31 -1.21
CA ILE A 162 14.29 -15.63 -0.90
C ILE A 162 13.01 -15.88 -1.73
N LEU A 163 12.13 -14.88 -1.83
CA LEU A 163 10.85 -15.00 -2.55
C LEU A 163 11.01 -15.17 -4.08
N LYS A 164 12.20 -14.95 -4.64
CA LYS A 164 12.52 -15.26 -6.04
C LYS A 164 12.68 -16.76 -6.28
N SER A 165 13.01 -17.54 -5.25
CA SER A 165 13.29 -18.97 -5.40
C SER A 165 12.01 -19.79 -5.57
N ASP A 166 11.88 -20.45 -6.73
CA ASP A 166 10.77 -21.37 -6.99
C ASP A 166 10.70 -22.49 -5.97
N GLN A 167 11.86 -23.05 -5.58
CA GLN A 167 11.96 -24.12 -4.59
C GLN A 167 11.46 -23.69 -3.21
N TYR A 168 11.77 -22.45 -2.79
CA TYR A 168 11.26 -21.92 -1.52
C TYR A 168 9.74 -21.75 -1.58
N LEU A 169 9.22 -21.18 -2.67
CA LEU A 169 7.79 -20.99 -2.85
C LEU A 169 7.02 -22.32 -3.00
N ASP A 170 7.63 -23.34 -3.59
CA ASP A 170 7.09 -24.70 -3.69
C ASP A 170 6.95 -25.34 -2.30
N LYS A 171 8.03 -25.32 -1.52
CA LYS A 171 8.02 -25.85 -0.14
C LYS A 171 6.95 -25.15 0.71
N GLN A 172 6.87 -23.83 0.60
CA GLN A 172 5.90 -23.01 1.32
C GLN A 172 4.44 -23.24 0.88
N ALA A 173 4.19 -23.44 -0.42
CA ALA A 173 2.87 -23.77 -0.93
C ALA A 173 2.37 -25.14 -0.45
N HIS A 174 3.28 -26.08 -0.19
CA HIS A 174 2.93 -27.37 0.41
C HIS A 174 2.55 -27.26 1.90
N GLU A 175 3.13 -26.31 2.62
CA GLU A 175 2.87 -26.07 4.05
C GLU A 175 1.65 -25.16 4.28
N SER A 176 1.26 -24.35 3.28
CA SER A 176 0.17 -23.38 3.38
C SER A 176 -0.69 -23.31 2.11
N ASN A 177 -1.95 -23.76 2.22
CA ASN A 177 -2.98 -23.65 1.15
C ASN A 177 -3.21 -22.21 0.64
N TYR A 178 -2.85 -21.18 1.42
CA TYR A 178 -3.03 -19.77 1.05
C TYR A 178 -2.02 -19.33 -0.01
N LEU A 179 -0.74 -19.68 0.18
CA LEU A 179 0.36 -19.29 -0.72
C LEU A 179 0.16 -19.87 -2.13
N THR A 180 -0.49 -21.03 -2.26
CA THR A 180 -0.73 -21.70 -3.55
C THR A 180 -1.52 -20.84 -4.55
N LYS A 181 -2.46 -20.01 -4.09
CA LYS A 181 -3.28 -19.16 -4.99
C LYS A 181 -2.52 -17.93 -5.49
N GLU A 182 -1.67 -17.36 -4.64
CA GLU A 182 -0.96 -16.11 -4.90
C GLU A 182 0.49 -16.32 -5.37
N LYS A 183 1.00 -17.55 -5.31
CA LYS A 183 2.40 -17.92 -5.61
C LYS A 183 2.92 -17.28 -6.89
N LYS A 184 2.16 -17.39 -7.99
CA LYS A 184 2.56 -16.82 -9.29
C LYS A 184 2.74 -15.30 -9.20
N GLN A 185 1.84 -14.61 -8.52
CA GLN A 185 1.91 -13.15 -8.37
C GLN A 185 3.06 -12.74 -7.46
N ILE A 186 3.26 -13.46 -6.34
CA ILE A 186 4.39 -13.25 -5.43
C ILE A 186 5.70 -13.39 -6.20
N HIS A 187 5.86 -14.47 -6.97
CA HIS A 187 7.07 -14.71 -7.74
C HIS A 187 7.36 -13.60 -8.78
N ILE A 188 6.34 -13.19 -9.53
CA ILE A 188 6.47 -12.10 -10.52
C ILE A 188 6.85 -10.80 -9.81
N LYS A 189 6.18 -10.43 -8.72
CA LYS A 189 6.43 -9.19 -8.00
C LYS A 189 7.75 -9.20 -7.25
N ALA A 190 8.20 -10.34 -6.72
CA ALA A 190 9.51 -10.50 -6.12
C ALA A 190 10.62 -10.26 -7.15
N LYS A 191 10.46 -10.78 -8.38
CA LYS A 191 11.40 -10.49 -9.49
C LYS A 191 11.46 -9.00 -9.83
N ILE A 192 10.30 -8.33 -9.90
CA ILE A 192 10.23 -6.87 -10.13
C ILE A 192 10.94 -6.10 -9.00
N ALA A 193 10.58 -6.40 -7.74
CA ALA A 193 11.19 -5.75 -6.59
C ALA A 193 12.71 -6.00 -6.55
N PHE A 194 13.17 -7.22 -6.83
CA PHE A 194 14.59 -7.55 -6.87
C PHE A 194 15.35 -6.77 -7.94
N ALA A 195 14.77 -6.61 -9.13
CA ALA A 195 15.36 -5.79 -10.19
C ALA A 195 15.50 -4.31 -9.75
N LEU A 196 14.47 -3.76 -9.08
CA LEU A 196 14.53 -2.41 -8.52
C LEU A 196 15.59 -2.29 -7.42
N ILE A 197 15.72 -3.29 -6.55
CA ILE A 197 16.77 -3.34 -5.52
C ILE A 197 18.15 -3.25 -6.16
N ARG A 198 18.44 -4.10 -7.16
CA ARG A 198 19.73 -4.10 -7.87
C ARG A 198 20.03 -2.76 -8.55
N TRP A 199 19.01 -2.12 -9.12
CA TRP A 199 19.16 -0.81 -9.72
C TRP A 199 19.55 0.26 -8.70
N VAL A 200 18.87 0.30 -7.55
CA VAL A 200 19.21 1.25 -6.48
C VAL A 200 20.58 0.93 -5.85
N GLU A 201 20.93 -0.34 -5.67
CA GLU A 201 22.27 -0.71 -5.18
C GLU A 201 23.37 -0.14 -6.07
N GLY A 202 23.21 -0.21 -7.40
CA GLY A 202 24.14 0.45 -8.32
C GLY A 202 24.24 1.96 -8.09
N MET A 203 23.12 2.65 -7.81
CA MET A 203 23.15 4.08 -7.46
C MET A 203 23.93 4.35 -6.17
N ILE A 204 23.77 3.48 -5.15
CA ILE A 204 24.47 3.61 -3.86
C ILE A 204 25.98 3.37 -4.04
N GLU A 205 26.37 2.42 -4.89
CA GLU A 205 27.79 2.16 -5.23
C GLU A 205 28.43 3.40 -5.88
N GLU A 206 27.71 4.05 -6.82
CA GLU A 206 28.16 5.26 -7.49
C GLU A 206 28.30 6.46 -6.54
N GLU A 207 27.46 6.56 -5.51
CA GLU A 207 27.52 7.61 -4.50
C GLU A 207 28.58 7.36 -3.39
N GLY A 208 29.21 6.18 -3.35
CA GLY A 208 30.26 5.85 -2.38
C GLY A 208 29.74 5.49 -0.97
N ASP A 209 28.45 5.18 -0.86
CA ASP A 209 27.70 5.09 0.40
C ASP A 209 27.69 3.67 1.03
N TYR A 210 28.50 2.75 0.51
CA TYR A 210 28.45 1.32 0.85
C TYR A 210 28.96 1.01 2.27
N GLU A 211 29.88 1.81 2.82
CA GLU A 211 30.49 1.56 4.14
C GLU A 211 29.49 1.61 5.31
N GLU A 212 28.33 2.26 5.14
CA GLU A 212 27.27 2.30 6.17
C GLU A 212 26.29 1.11 6.14
N ILE A 213 26.21 0.38 5.02
CA ILE A 213 25.17 -0.65 4.81
C ILE A 213 25.54 -1.96 5.50
N ASP A 214 26.80 -2.38 5.40
CA ASP A 214 27.29 -3.60 6.05
C ASP A 214 27.45 -3.42 7.57
N ALA A 215 27.75 -2.20 8.05
CA ALA A 215 27.93 -1.92 9.47
C ALA A 215 26.63 -1.95 10.29
N LYS A 216 25.46 -1.76 9.65
CA LYS A 216 24.13 -1.76 10.32
C LYS A 216 23.39 -3.11 10.24
N GLN A 217 24.02 -4.14 9.67
CA GLN A 217 23.50 -5.51 9.59
C GLN A 217 24.07 -6.46 10.67
N LEU A 218 24.97 -5.98 11.53
CA LEU A 218 25.47 -6.64 12.75
C LEU A 218 24.71 -6.14 13.98
#